data_AF-A0A4Y7JQF9-F1
#
_entry.id   AF-A0A4Y7JQF9-F1
#
_cell.length_a   1.000
_cell.length_b   1.000
_cell.length_c   1.000
_cell.angle_alpha   90.00
_cell.angle_beta   90.00
_cell.angle_gamma   90.00
#
_symmetry.space_group_name_H-M   'P 1'
#
loop_
_entity.id
_entity.type
_entity.pdbx_description
1 polymer ?
#
loop_
_entity_poly.entity_id
_entity_poly.type
_entity_poly.pdbx_seq_one_letter_code
_entity_poly.pdbx_strand_id
1 'polypeptide(L)'
;MEILLKGELQVGGMERDTQLSTQFRNIATIVMGKTINSETKRPYSVGMIERLMREIHFSVDPHDKPKKQAIQVIRELQKHYPIKRTPMRLKLVVPEESLPFLMEKLNAWNAEIVSQDEYGNQLVALVCEIAPSLFRDCDALVRNYHGRVEILAVSVHFEKDANVDYYDGNEDVVEPCHHTAELDVIKLSERLQKQSISTVNDGAAEKKLNAEVVEVKLNKCNTCHVFILGDIKQYREHFKSEWHKCNVRRKTRQLPPLTAEECALEDTVF
;
A
#
# COMPACT_ATOMS: atom_id res chain seq x y z
N MET A 1 -31.60 11.20 -26.72
CA MET A 1 -30.46 11.13 -25.77
C MET A 1 -30.06 12.53 -25.25
N GLU A 2 -31.01 13.47 -25.09
CA GLU A 2 -30.70 14.84 -24.65
C GLU A 2 -30.87 15.06 -23.14
N ILE A 3 -31.68 14.22 -22.48
CA ILE A 3 -32.03 14.36 -21.06
C ILE A 3 -30.82 14.16 -20.14
N LEU A 4 -29.90 13.26 -20.48
CA LEU A 4 -28.66 13.07 -19.72
C LEU A 4 -27.63 14.19 -19.92
N LEU A 5 -27.75 14.96 -21.02
CA LEU A 5 -26.80 16.03 -21.36
C LEU A 5 -27.28 17.41 -20.87
N LYS A 6 -28.60 17.61 -20.75
CA LYS A 6 -29.22 18.89 -20.36
C LYS A 6 -30.06 18.82 -19.09
N GLY A 7 -30.40 17.63 -18.61
CA GLY A 7 -31.17 17.44 -17.38
C GLY A 7 -30.26 17.42 -16.15
N GLU A 8 -30.74 18.00 -15.05
CA GLU A 8 -30.08 17.91 -13.76
C GLU A 8 -30.55 16.65 -13.01
N LEU A 9 -29.60 15.88 -12.48
CA LEU A 9 -29.91 14.71 -11.68
C LEU A 9 -30.47 15.17 -10.32
N GLN A 10 -31.75 14.89 -10.07
CA GLN A 10 -32.36 15.12 -8.77
C GLN A 10 -31.98 14.00 -7.81
N VAL A 11 -31.03 14.30 -6.93
CA VAL A 11 -30.64 13.43 -5.81
C VAL A 11 -31.39 13.82 -4.54
N GLY A 12 -31.83 12.82 -3.78
CA GLY A 12 -32.47 13.02 -2.48
C GLY A 12 -31.51 13.65 -1.47
N GLY A 13 -32.06 14.31 -0.44
CA GLY A 13 -31.25 14.96 0.62
C GLY A 13 -30.23 14.03 1.26
N MET A 14 -30.70 12.86 1.71
CA MET A 14 -29.84 11.84 2.36
C MET A 14 -28.76 11.29 1.42
N GLU A 15 -29.08 11.11 0.14
CA GLU A 15 -28.11 10.60 -0.84
C GLU A 15 -27.03 11.65 -1.14
N ARG A 16 -27.41 12.92 -1.27
CA ARG A 16 -26.48 14.04 -1.41
C ARG A 16 -25.51 14.12 -0.22
N ASP A 17 -26.03 14.00 1.01
CA ASP A 17 -25.20 14.05 2.22
C ASP A 17 -24.25 12.85 2.32
N THR A 18 -24.72 11.66 1.93
CA THR A 18 -23.89 10.44 1.87
C THR A 18 -22.80 10.56 0.81
N GLN A 19 -23.12 11.14 -0.35
CA GLN A 19 -22.16 11.40 -1.42
C GLN A 19 -21.09 12.40 -0.97
N LEU A 20 -21.50 13.51 -0.36
CA LEU A 20 -20.58 14.54 0.15
C LEU A 20 -19.67 14.00 1.24
N SER A 21 -20.20 13.28 2.23
CA SER A 21 -19.40 12.68 3.30
C SER A 21 -18.42 11.63 2.79
N THR A 22 -18.84 10.81 1.82
CA THR A 22 -17.96 9.84 1.16
C THR A 22 -16.83 10.54 0.39
N GLN A 23 -17.16 11.59 -0.38
CA GLN A 23 -16.15 12.37 -1.09
C GLN A 23 -15.18 13.07 -0.12
N PHE A 24 -15.69 13.64 0.97
CA PHE A 24 -14.89 14.28 2.02
C PHE A 24 -13.87 13.31 2.60
N ARG A 25 -14.31 12.11 3.01
CA ARG A 25 -13.43 11.06 3.52
C ARG A 25 -12.40 10.61 2.48
N ASN A 26 -12.83 10.40 1.23
CA ASN A 26 -11.93 10.04 0.13
C ASN A 26 -10.85 11.10 -0.11
N ILE A 27 -11.19 12.38 -0.04
CA ILE A 27 -10.23 13.48 -0.16
C ILE A 27 -9.24 13.41 1.01
N ALA A 28 -9.72 13.25 2.25
CA ALA A 28 -8.86 13.12 3.43
C ALA A 28 -7.87 11.94 3.32
N THR A 29 -8.33 10.78 2.85
CA THR A 29 -7.47 9.61 2.61
C THR A 29 -6.40 9.89 1.57
N ILE A 30 -6.74 10.57 0.47
CA ILE A 30 -5.77 10.96 -0.57
C ILE A 30 -4.74 11.96 -0.03
N VAL A 31 -5.19 12.92 0.79
CA VAL A 31 -4.31 13.92 1.41
C VAL A 31 -3.33 13.24 2.37
N MET A 32 -3.81 12.31 3.21
CA MET A 32 -2.97 11.51 4.11
C MET A 32 -1.84 10.79 3.35
N GLY A 33 -2.15 10.07 2.27
CA GLY A 33 -1.13 9.34 1.52
C GLY A 33 -0.11 10.23 0.78
N LYS A 34 -0.41 11.53 0.63
CA LYS A 34 0.43 12.48 -0.12
C LYS A 34 1.11 13.53 0.74
N THR A 35 0.93 13.46 2.06
CA THR A 35 1.47 14.46 2.98
C THR A 35 2.18 13.81 4.16
N ILE A 36 3.13 14.55 4.70
CA ILE A 36 3.88 14.23 5.91
C ILE A 36 3.99 15.49 6.76
N ASN A 37 4.15 15.32 8.06
CA ASN A 37 4.52 16.42 8.94
C ASN A 37 5.97 16.83 8.64
N SER A 38 6.22 18.13 8.42
CA SER A 38 7.56 18.64 8.11
C SER A 38 8.57 18.50 9.26
N GLU A 39 8.09 18.46 10.49
CA GLU A 39 8.92 18.37 11.70
C GLU A 39 9.20 16.91 12.07
N THR A 40 8.16 16.06 12.07
CA THR A 40 8.29 14.66 12.54
C THR A 40 8.58 13.66 11.42
N LYS A 41 8.45 14.07 10.15
CA LYS A 41 8.50 13.22 8.95
C LYS A 41 7.49 12.04 8.96
N ARG A 42 6.49 12.08 9.84
CA ARG A 42 5.42 11.05 9.94
C ARG A 42 4.16 11.47 9.18
N PRO A 43 3.41 10.52 8.59
CA PRO A 43 2.12 10.81 8.01
C PRO A 43 1.09 11.15 9.09
N TYR A 44 0.12 12.00 8.75
CA TYR A 44 -1.05 12.26 9.60
C TYR A 44 -2.06 11.11 9.44
N SER A 45 -2.86 10.83 10.46
CA SER A 45 -3.98 9.89 10.29
C SER A 45 -5.12 10.55 9.49
N VAL A 46 -5.98 9.74 8.87
CA VAL A 46 -7.15 10.23 8.12
C VAL A 46 -8.04 11.11 9.01
N GLY A 47 -8.32 10.68 10.25
CA GLY A 47 -9.14 11.44 11.19
C GLY A 47 -8.53 12.79 11.59
N MET A 48 -7.20 12.90 11.68
CA MET A 48 -6.53 14.19 11.88
C MET A 48 -6.74 15.10 10.68
N ILE A 49 -6.53 14.60 9.46
CA ILE A 49 -6.75 15.38 8.23
C ILE A 49 -8.20 15.83 8.11
N GLU A 50 -9.17 14.97 8.43
CA GLU A 50 -10.59 15.33 8.44
C GLU A 50 -10.89 16.47 9.43
N ARG A 51 -10.29 16.43 10.63
CA ARG A 51 -10.42 17.50 11.61
C ARG A 51 -9.84 18.81 11.07
N LEU A 52 -8.63 18.76 10.51
CA LEU A 52 -7.97 19.93 9.93
C LEU A 52 -8.76 20.51 8.75
N MET A 53 -9.34 19.66 7.90
CA MET A 53 -10.21 20.07 6.79
C MET A 53 -11.46 20.83 7.29
N ARG A 54 -12.04 20.41 8.43
CA ARG A 54 -13.15 21.14 9.07
C ARG A 54 -12.70 22.45 9.70
N GLU A 55 -11.51 22.48 10.31
CA GLU A 55 -10.94 23.70 10.92
C GLU A 55 -10.68 24.80 9.88
N ILE A 56 -10.22 24.44 8.68
CA ILE A 56 -10.08 25.38 7.56
C ILE A 56 -11.39 25.65 6.81
N HIS A 57 -12.52 25.11 7.28
CA HIS A 57 -13.83 25.21 6.65
C HIS A 57 -13.85 24.86 5.15
N PHE A 58 -13.10 23.82 4.75
CA PHE A 58 -13.05 23.40 3.36
C PHE A 58 -14.39 22.80 2.91
N SER A 59 -14.96 23.35 1.84
CA SER A 59 -16.20 22.87 1.23
C SER A 59 -15.90 21.95 0.04
N VAL A 60 -16.50 20.77 0.03
CA VAL A 60 -16.30 19.75 -1.02
C VAL A 60 -17.24 19.98 -2.17
N ASP A 61 -16.71 20.00 -3.39
CA ASP A 61 -17.47 20.18 -4.62
C ASP A 61 -17.86 18.82 -5.25
N PRO A 62 -19.15 18.44 -5.35
CA PRO A 62 -19.55 17.12 -5.86
C PRO A 62 -19.08 16.81 -7.28
N HIS A 63 -18.92 17.86 -8.10
CA HIS A 63 -18.61 17.77 -9.53
C HIS A 63 -17.11 17.63 -9.81
N ASP A 64 -16.26 18.01 -8.86
CA ASP A 64 -14.83 18.02 -9.04
C ASP A 64 -14.22 16.69 -8.59
N LYS A 65 -13.21 16.22 -9.33
CA LYS A 65 -12.54 14.95 -9.01
C LYS A 65 -11.85 15.03 -7.62
N PRO A 66 -11.98 14.01 -6.75
CA PRO A 66 -11.35 14.01 -5.42
C PRO A 66 -9.84 14.28 -5.44
N LYS A 67 -9.12 13.79 -6.47
CA LYS A 67 -7.69 14.03 -6.64
C LYS A 67 -7.34 15.51 -6.87
N LYS A 68 -8.20 16.26 -7.56
CA LYS A 68 -8.03 17.70 -7.81
C LYS A 68 -8.30 18.48 -6.52
N GLN A 69 -9.38 18.15 -5.83
CA GLN A 69 -9.72 18.78 -4.54
C GLN A 69 -8.66 18.50 -3.47
N ALA A 70 -8.12 17.29 -3.39
CA ALA A 70 -7.02 16.97 -2.48
C ALA A 70 -5.79 17.85 -2.70
N ILE A 71 -5.47 18.22 -3.95
CA ILE A 71 -4.37 19.15 -4.24
C ILE A 71 -4.65 20.55 -3.69
N GLN A 72 -5.90 21.02 -3.77
CA GLN A 72 -6.33 22.31 -3.23
C GLN A 72 -6.30 22.29 -1.70
N VAL A 73 -6.86 21.25 -1.08
CA VAL A 73 -6.83 21.04 0.38
C VAL A 73 -5.41 21.09 0.92
N ILE A 74 -4.46 20.40 0.28
CA ILE A 74 -3.05 20.42 0.70
C ILE A 74 -2.49 21.84 0.70
N ARG A 75 -2.82 22.66 -0.32
CA ARG A 75 -2.33 24.04 -0.41
C ARG A 75 -2.92 24.93 0.68
N GLU A 76 -4.19 24.73 1.03
CA GLU A 76 -4.83 25.48 2.12
C GLU A 76 -4.27 25.06 3.49
N LEU A 77 -4.14 23.75 3.73
CA LEU A 77 -3.55 23.20 4.95
C LEU A 77 -2.10 23.66 5.16
N GLN A 78 -1.32 23.79 4.08
CA GLN A 78 0.05 24.28 4.10
C GLN A 78 0.23 25.70 4.63
N LYS A 79 -0.81 26.54 4.61
CA LYS A 79 -0.75 27.92 5.11
C LYS A 79 -0.81 27.99 6.64
N HIS A 80 -1.43 27.00 7.28
CA HIS A 80 -1.75 27.04 8.70
C HIS A 80 -1.04 25.95 9.53
N TYR A 81 -0.65 24.85 8.91
CA TYR A 81 -0.09 23.68 9.60
C TYR A 81 1.23 23.22 8.97
N PRO A 82 2.13 22.56 9.74
CA PRO A 82 3.39 22.00 9.26
C PRO A 82 3.17 20.74 8.41
N ILE A 83 2.45 20.88 7.31
CA ILE A 83 2.11 19.82 6.36
C ILE A 83 2.94 20.01 5.10
N LYS A 84 3.82 19.06 4.79
CA LYS A 84 4.59 19.06 3.54
C LYS A 84 4.08 17.94 2.64
N ARG A 85 4.14 18.15 1.32
CA ARG A 85 3.95 17.03 0.39
C ARG A 85 5.06 16.00 0.56
N THR A 86 4.67 14.74 0.53
CA THR A 86 5.60 13.63 0.55
C THR A 86 6.55 13.74 -0.65
N PRO A 87 7.87 13.62 -0.46
CA PRO A 87 8.82 13.63 -1.56
C PRO A 87 8.66 12.38 -2.42
N MET A 88 9.08 12.48 -3.69
CA MET A 88 9.23 11.38 -4.61
C MET A 88 10.67 10.89 -4.58
N ARG A 89 10.89 9.57 -4.62
CA ARG A 89 12.22 8.99 -4.79
C ARG A 89 12.46 8.72 -6.27
N LEU A 90 13.47 9.37 -6.82
CA LEU A 90 13.86 9.28 -8.22
C LEU A 90 15.26 8.70 -8.31
N LYS A 91 15.49 7.89 -9.35
CA LYS A 91 16.80 7.47 -9.78
C LYS A 91 17.12 8.16 -11.09
N LEU A 92 18.17 8.97 -11.08
CA LEU A 92 18.63 9.75 -12.21
C LEU A 92 19.88 9.06 -12.75
N VAL A 93 19.89 8.72 -14.03
CA VAL A 93 21.06 8.15 -14.71
C VAL A 93 21.57 9.21 -15.69
N VAL A 94 22.77 9.74 -15.45
CA VAL A 94 23.37 10.81 -16.25
C VAL A 94 24.84 10.52 -16.56
N PRO A 95 25.42 11.11 -17.61
CA PRO A 95 26.87 11.08 -17.83
C PRO A 95 27.65 11.73 -16.69
N GLU A 96 28.80 11.16 -16.36
CA GLU A 96 29.69 11.61 -15.27
C GLU A 96 30.08 13.09 -15.41
N GLU A 97 30.30 13.56 -16.64
CA GLU A 97 30.63 14.97 -16.95
C GLU A 97 29.57 15.97 -16.48
N SER A 98 28.30 15.56 -16.47
CA SER A 98 27.16 16.42 -16.14
C SER A 98 26.76 16.39 -14.66
N LEU A 99 27.36 15.48 -13.88
CA LEU A 99 27.07 15.27 -12.46
C LEU A 99 27.22 16.54 -11.60
N PRO A 100 28.31 17.34 -11.68
CA PRO A 100 28.46 18.52 -10.82
C PRO A 100 27.36 19.57 -11.07
N PHE A 101 26.95 19.75 -12.33
CA PHE A 101 25.86 20.66 -12.70
C PHE A 101 24.51 20.17 -12.18
N LEU A 102 24.27 18.86 -12.24
CA LEU A 102 23.08 18.24 -11.67
C LEU A 102 23.04 18.41 -10.15
N MET A 103 24.15 18.12 -9.46
CA MET A 103 24.29 18.30 -8.00
C MET A 103 23.99 19.73 -7.55
N GLU A 104 24.51 20.74 -8.26
CA GLU A 104 24.24 22.15 -7.96
C GLU A 104 22.74 22.48 -8.03
N LYS A 105 22.06 21.99 -9.07
CA LYS A 105 20.61 22.19 -9.26
C LYS A 105 19.78 21.43 -8.24
N LEU A 106 20.17 20.21 -7.89
CA LEU A 106 19.52 19.42 -6.86
C LEU A 106 19.63 20.08 -5.48
N ASN A 107 20.80 20.64 -5.17
CA ASN A 107 21.02 21.42 -3.95
C ASN A 107 20.15 22.70 -3.93
N ALA A 108 20.03 23.39 -5.07
CA ALA A 108 19.15 24.56 -5.20
C ALA A 108 17.65 24.21 -4.99
N TRP A 109 17.27 22.95 -5.24
CA TRP A 109 15.91 22.43 -5.02
C TRP A 109 15.70 21.79 -3.64
N ASN A 110 16.70 21.83 -2.76
CA ASN A 110 16.69 21.15 -1.46
C ASN A 110 16.36 19.65 -1.58
N ALA A 111 16.88 18.99 -2.63
CA ALA A 111 16.75 17.55 -2.79
C ALA A 111 17.61 16.80 -1.77
N GLU A 112 17.09 15.75 -1.17
CA GLU A 112 17.84 14.88 -0.27
C GLU A 112 18.46 13.73 -1.08
N ILE A 113 19.78 13.65 -1.13
CA ILE A 113 20.49 12.61 -1.89
C ILE A 113 20.60 11.36 -1.01
N VAL A 114 20.11 10.23 -1.51
CA VAL A 114 20.07 8.96 -0.77
C VAL A 114 21.27 8.09 -1.10
N SER A 115 21.61 7.94 -2.39
CA SER A 115 22.76 7.17 -2.83
C SER A 115 23.29 7.67 -4.17
N GLN A 116 24.58 7.45 -4.40
CA GLN A 116 25.25 7.68 -5.67
C GLN A 116 26.06 6.43 -6.00
N ASP A 117 25.75 5.82 -7.14
CA ASP A 117 26.39 4.61 -7.63
C ASP A 117 26.99 4.88 -9.01
N GLU A 118 28.20 4.37 -9.25
CA GLU A 118 28.79 4.35 -10.59
C GLU A 118 28.05 3.33 -11.46
N TYR A 119 27.52 3.79 -12.59
CA TYR A 119 26.84 2.95 -13.55
C TYR A 119 27.81 2.75 -14.71
N GLY A 120 28.31 1.53 -14.91
CA GLY A 120 29.39 1.26 -15.87
C GLY A 120 29.19 1.98 -17.22
N ASN A 121 30.30 2.35 -17.87
CA ASN A 121 30.36 3.13 -19.12
C ASN A 121 30.21 4.67 -18.95
N GLN A 122 30.95 5.29 -18.01
CA GLN A 122 30.95 6.75 -17.73
C GLN A 122 29.57 7.35 -17.37
N LEU A 123 28.67 6.52 -16.83
CA LEU A 123 27.37 6.95 -16.34
C LEU A 123 27.36 6.92 -14.81
N VAL A 124 26.55 7.76 -14.21
CA VAL A 124 26.35 7.79 -12.76
C VAL A 124 24.86 7.67 -12.49
N ALA A 125 24.51 6.76 -11.58
CA ALA A 125 23.16 6.60 -11.07
C ALA A 125 23.05 7.30 -9.71
N LEU A 126 22.16 8.28 -9.60
CA LEU A 126 21.91 9.04 -8.39
C LEU A 126 20.48 8.80 -7.92
N VAL A 127 20.31 8.34 -6.68
CA VAL A 127 19.01 8.25 -6.03
C VAL A 127 18.80 9.48 -5.15
N CYS A 128 17.72 10.21 -5.40
CA CYS A 128 17.39 11.43 -4.67
C CYS A 128 15.89 11.53 -4.35
N GLU A 129 15.58 12.27 -3.31
CA GLU A 129 14.24 12.60 -2.88
C GLU A 129 13.94 14.07 -3.20
N ILE A 130 12.92 14.30 -4.04
CA ILE A 130 12.56 15.63 -4.55
C ILE A 130 11.07 15.90 -4.33
N ALA A 131 10.71 17.17 -4.15
CA ALA A 131 9.31 17.57 -4.12
C ALA A 131 8.61 17.28 -5.47
N PRO A 132 7.39 16.70 -5.47
CA PRO A 132 6.69 16.29 -6.70
C PRO A 132 6.39 17.46 -7.66
N SER A 133 6.38 18.71 -7.18
CA SER A 133 6.20 19.89 -8.03
C SER A 133 7.39 20.14 -8.97
N LEU A 134 8.60 19.76 -8.57
CA LEU A 134 9.85 19.99 -9.31
C LEU A 134 10.20 18.83 -10.25
N PHE A 135 9.40 17.76 -10.25
CA PHE A 135 9.64 16.59 -11.08
C PHE A 135 9.76 16.94 -12.57
N ARG A 136 8.92 17.87 -13.07
CA ARG A 136 8.94 18.27 -14.49
C ARG A 136 10.23 18.98 -14.88
N ASP A 137 10.72 19.85 -14.01
CA ASP A 137 11.96 20.59 -14.24
C ASP A 137 13.18 19.65 -14.14
N CYS A 138 13.15 18.71 -13.18
CA CYS A 138 14.18 17.68 -13.02
C CYS A 138 14.23 16.73 -14.23
N ASP A 139 13.09 16.21 -14.69
CA ASP A 139 12.99 15.35 -15.88
C ASP A 139 13.49 16.06 -17.14
N ALA A 140 13.12 17.32 -17.35
CA ALA A 140 13.62 18.12 -18.47
C ALA A 140 15.14 18.32 -18.39
N LEU A 141 15.67 18.64 -17.21
CA LEU A 141 17.09 18.87 -16.99
C LEU A 141 17.92 17.60 -17.24
N VAL A 142 17.49 16.45 -16.73
CA VAL A 142 18.17 15.18 -16.94
C VAL A 142 18.14 14.77 -18.41
N ARG A 143 17.02 15.00 -19.12
CA ARG A 143 16.94 14.76 -20.56
C ARG A 143 17.88 15.65 -21.37
N ASN A 144 18.09 16.90 -20.96
CA ASN A 144 19.04 17.81 -21.61
C ASN A 144 20.49 17.30 -21.52
N TYR A 145 20.83 16.57 -20.47
CA TYR A 145 22.13 15.92 -20.31
C TYR A 145 22.19 14.50 -20.89
N HIS A 146 21.26 14.14 -21.78
CA HIS A 146 21.15 12.78 -22.34
C HIS A 146 20.97 11.67 -21.28
N GLY A 147 20.48 12.03 -20.10
CA GLY A 147 20.19 11.10 -19.03
C GLY A 147 18.78 10.50 -19.09
N ARG A 148 18.50 9.60 -18.15
CA ARG A 148 17.17 9.00 -17.93
C ARG A 148 16.73 9.17 -16.49
N VAL A 149 15.43 9.32 -16.28
CA VAL A 149 14.81 9.40 -14.96
C VAL A 149 13.92 8.17 -14.76
N GLU A 150 14.16 7.44 -13.66
CA GLU A 150 13.34 6.33 -13.20
C GLU A 150 12.67 6.73 -11.87
N ILE A 151 11.36 6.51 -11.76
CA ILE A 151 10.63 6.78 -10.51
C ILE A 151 10.71 5.51 -9.65
N LEU A 152 11.42 5.57 -8.52
CA LEU A 152 11.50 4.46 -7.57
C LEU A 152 10.29 4.42 -6.64
N ALA A 153 9.86 5.59 -6.16
CA ALA A 153 8.67 5.71 -5.32
C ALA A 153 7.95 7.04 -5.56
N VAL A 154 6.62 6.97 -5.71
CA VAL A 154 5.76 8.15 -5.91
C VAL A 154 5.52 8.93 -4.61
N SER A 155 5.61 8.26 -3.46
CA SER A 155 5.47 8.87 -2.14
C SER A 155 6.30 8.09 -1.14
N VAL A 156 7.32 8.73 -0.58
CA VAL A 156 8.21 8.14 0.42
C VAL A 156 7.71 8.47 1.82
N HIS A 157 7.20 7.47 2.53
CA HIS A 157 6.99 7.58 3.97
C HIS A 157 8.22 7.04 4.69
N PHE A 158 8.60 7.66 5.80
CA PHE A 158 9.73 7.17 6.60
C PHE A 158 9.37 5.81 7.22
N GLU A 159 10.11 4.76 6.87
CA GLU A 159 9.79 3.34 7.17
C GLU A 159 10.06 2.89 8.61
N LYS A 160 10.41 3.76 9.57
CA LYS A 160 10.51 3.34 10.98
C LYS A 160 9.13 3.18 11.62
N ASP A 161 8.61 1.96 11.53
CA ASP A 161 7.58 1.37 12.38
C ASP A 161 6.43 2.31 12.76
N ALA A 162 5.48 2.44 11.85
CA ALA A 162 4.13 2.86 12.18
C ALA A 162 3.23 1.61 12.20
N ASN A 163 3.46 0.71 13.17
CA ASN A 163 2.39 -0.18 13.61
C ASN A 163 1.38 0.69 14.36
N VAL A 164 0.45 1.28 13.62
CA VAL A 164 -0.74 1.91 14.23
C VAL A 164 -1.65 0.74 14.57
N ASP A 165 -1.57 0.27 15.81
CA ASP A 165 -2.58 -0.61 16.37
C ASP A 165 -3.91 0.14 16.30
N TYR A 166 -4.68 -0.20 15.27
CA TYR A 166 -6.03 0.33 15.07
C TYR A 166 -6.89 -0.28 16.18
N TYR A 167 -7.08 0.45 17.27
CA TYR A 167 -8.18 0.17 18.20
C TYR A 167 -9.48 0.54 17.47
N ASP A 168 -9.97 -0.38 16.64
CA ASP A 168 -11.29 -0.31 16.01
C ASP A 168 -12.33 -0.77 17.03
N GLY A 169 -12.82 0.15 17.84
CA GLY A 169 -14.06 -0.03 18.57
C GLY A 169 -15.19 0.52 17.72
N ASN A 170 -15.71 -0.27 16.77
CA ASN A 170 -17.09 -0.24 16.31
C ASN A 170 -17.36 -1.45 15.39
N GLU A 171 -18.40 -2.20 15.77
CA GLU A 171 -18.97 -3.28 14.98
C GLU A 171 -19.64 -2.74 13.70
N ASP A 172 -19.64 -3.61 12.68
CA ASP A 172 -20.42 -3.58 11.44
C ASP A 172 -19.86 -2.91 10.16
N VAL A 173 -19.89 -3.74 9.11
CA VAL A 173 -19.67 -3.50 7.66
C VAL A 173 -18.23 -3.68 7.15
N VAL A 174 -17.88 -4.93 6.81
CA VAL A 174 -16.77 -5.24 5.89
C VAL A 174 -17.35 -5.57 4.51
N GLU A 175 -17.25 -4.63 3.56
CA GLU A 175 -17.27 -4.95 2.13
C GLU A 175 -15.83 -5.24 1.64
N PRO A 176 -15.60 -6.27 0.81
CA PRO A 176 -14.26 -6.60 0.32
C PRO A 176 -13.83 -5.67 -0.82
N CYS A 177 -12.80 -4.86 -0.58
CA CYS A 177 -12.09 -4.16 -1.64
C CYS A 177 -11.13 -5.12 -2.38
N HIS A 178 -11.46 -5.43 -3.63
CA HIS A 178 -10.57 -6.07 -4.59
C HIS A 178 -9.47 -5.08 -5.02
N HIS A 179 -8.25 -5.29 -4.56
CA HIS A 179 -7.06 -4.79 -5.24
C HIS A 179 -6.18 -5.97 -5.63
N THR A 180 -6.20 -6.24 -6.94
CA THR A 180 -5.31 -7.13 -7.66
C THR A 180 -3.86 -6.69 -7.47
N ALA A 181 -3.04 -7.56 -6.90
CA ALA A 181 -1.59 -7.51 -7.01
C ALA A 181 -1.13 -8.84 -7.61
N GLU A 182 -1.17 -8.95 -8.93
CA GLU A 182 -0.35 -9.90 -9.68
C GLU A 182 0.84 -9.12 -10.23
N LEU A 183 2.05 -9.51 -9.81
CA LEU A 183 3.20 -9.86 -10.65
C LEU A 183 4.48 -9.73 -9.82
N ASP A 184 4.87 -10.83 -9.16
CA ASP A 184 6.27 -11.12 -8.87
C ASP A 184 6.56 -12.55 -9.35
N VAL A 185 7.09 -12.62 -10.57
CA VAL A 185 7.71 -13.83 -11.12
C VAL A 185 9.22 -13.60 -11.08
N ILE A 186 9.94 -14.68 -10.73
CA ILE A 186 11.38 -14.91 -10.88
C ILE A 186 12.28 -14.38 -9.74
N LYS A 187 12.58 -15.26 -8.78
CA LYS A 187 13.93 -15.85 -8.61
C LYS A 187 13.93 -16.82 -7.42
N LEU A 188 14.27 -18.08 -7.69
CA LEU A 188 15.38 -18.79 -7.04
C LEU A 188 15.47 -20.19 -7.66
N SER A 189 16.33 -20.29 -8.66
CA SER A 189 16.84 -21.55 -9.20
C SER A 189 17.88 -22.16 -8.27
N GLU A 190 18.03 -23.49 -8.38
CA GLU A 190 19.19 -24.30 -7.95
C GLU A 190 19.27 -24.58 -6.44
N ARG A 191 19.24 -25.82 -5.92
CA ARG A 191 19.90 -27.07 -6.34
C ARG A 191 19.43 -28.22 -5.44
N LEU A 192 19.23 -29.42 -5.99
CA LEU A 192 19.87 -30.67 -5.55
C LEU A 192 19.43 -31.85 -6.45
N GLN A 193 20.35 -32.23 -7.35
CA GLN A 193 20.74 -33.60 -7.72
C GLN A 193 20.05 -34.72 -6.91
N LYS A 194 19.49 -35.78 -7.49
CA LYS A 194 20.19 -36.82 -8.28
C LYS A 194 19.21 -37.91 -8.73
N GLN A 195 19.54 -38.52 -9.88
CA GLN A 195 19.32 -39.93 -10.27
C GLN A 195 17.84 -40.34 -10.54
N SER A 196 17.47 -41.07 -11.60
CA SER A 196 18.20 -41.81 -12.62
C SER A 196 17.21 -42.46 -13.62
N ILE A 197 17.66 -42.61 -14.87
CA ILE A 197 17.34 -43.66 -15.86
C ILE A 197 16.12 -43.49 -16.81
N SER A 198 16.48 -43.79 -18.06
CA SER A 198 15.90 -43.81 -19.40
C SER A 198 14.83 -44.88 -19.71
N THR A 199 13.96 -44.66 -20.72
CA THR A 199 13.85 -45.39 -22.02
C THR A 199 12.45 -45.31 -22.70
N VAL A 200 12.48 -44.91 -23.99
CA VAL A 200 11.76 -45.29 -25.24
C VAL A 200 10.29 -45.83 -25.27
N ASN A 201 9.52 -45.21 -26.20
CA ASN A 201 8.44 -45.68 -27.12
C ASN A 201 6.97 -46.00 -26.74
N ASP A 202 6.14 -45.51 -27.67
CA ASP A 202 4.88 -46.02 -28.28
C ASP A 202 3.54 -46.11 -27.50
N GLY A 203 2.55 -45.40 -28.06
CA GLY A 203 1.35 -46.04 -28.62
C GLY A 203 0.18 -46.43 -27.72
N ALA A 204 -0.92 -45.66 -27.86
CA ALA A 204 -2.34 -46.06 -27.79
C ALA A 204 -3.05 -46.29 -26.44
N ALA A 205 -4.13 -45.49 -26.30
CA ALA A 205 -5.47 -45.85 -25.87
C ALA A 205 -5.80 -46.13 -24.39
N GLU A 206 -6.77 -45.31 -23.93
CA GLU A 206 -7.88 -45.60 -23.02
C GLU A 206 -7.84 -45.24 -21.52
N LYS A 207 -9.04 -44.75 -21.12
CA LYS A 207 -9.61 -44.54 -19.78
C LYS A 207 -9.17 -43.32 -18.98
N LYS A 208 -9.91 -42.22 -19.23
CA LYS A 208 -10.25 -41.21 -18.22
C LYS A 208 -11.01 -41.89 -17.06
N LEU A 209 -10.32 -42.09 -15.93
CA LEU A 209 -10.94 -41.99 -14.62
C LEU A 209 -10.60 -40.59 -14.09
N ASN A 210 -11.63 -39.77 -13.86
CA ASN A 210 -11.47 -38.48 -13.19
C ASN A 210 -11.23 -38.77 -11.70
N ALA A 211 -9.97 -38.73 -11.27
CA ALA A 211 -9.65 -38.52 -9.87
C ALA A 211 -9.79 -37.02 -9.60
N GLU A 212 -10.82 -36.62 -8.86
CA GLU A 212 -10.93 -35.28 -8.28
C GLU A 212 -9.73 -35.07 -7.35
N VAL A 213 -8.72 -34.36 -7.84
CA VAL A 213 -7.72 -33.73 -6.99
C VAL A 213 -8.42 -32.53 -6.36
N VAL A 214 -8.98 -32.72 -5.17
CA VAL A 214 -9.48 -31.62 -4.33
C VAL A 214 -8.28 -30.76 -3.98
N GLU A 215 -8.18 -29.59 -4.60
CA GLU A 215 -7.21 -28.55 -4.27
C GLU A 215 -7.50 -28.06 -2.84
N VAL A 216 -6.87 -28.69 -1.83
CA VAL A 216 -7.05 -28.30 -0.43
C VAL A 216 -6.30 -26.98 -0.21
N LYS A 217 -7.03 -25.86 -0.26
CA LYS A 217 -6.50 -24.54 0.08
C LYS A 217 -6.10 -24.51 1.55
N LEU A 218 -4.81 -24.33 1.82
CA LEU A 218 -4.26 -24.18 3.17
C LEU A 218 -4.32 -22.71 3.59
N ASN A 219 -5.14 -22.40 4.59
CA ASN A 219 -5.20 -21.06 5.17
C ASN A 219 -4.47 -21.06 6.53
N LYS A 220 -3.48 -20.18 6.70
CA LYS A 220 -2.69 -20.06 7.94
C LYS A 220 -3.29 -18.99 8.87
N CYS A 221 -3.39 -19.30 10.15
CA CYS A 221 -3.75 -18.33 11.17
C CYS A 221 -2.50 -17.72 11.81
N ASN A 222 -2.39 -16.39 11.86
CA ASN A 222 -1.22 -15.70 12.44
C ASN A 222 -1.21 -15.61 13.97
N THR A 223 -2.37 -15.81 14.63
CA THR A 223 -2.45 -15.82 16.10
C THR A 223 -2.24 -17.22 16.66
N CYS A 224 -2.72 -18.25 15.97
CA CYS A 224 -2.57 -19.64 16.40
C CYS A 224 -1.41 -20.38 15.73
N HIS A 225 -0.81 -19.81 14.67
CA HIS A 225 0.26 -20.41 13.87
C HIS A 225 -0.06 -21.80 13.27
N VAL A 226 -1.33 -22.17 13.18
CA VAL A 226 -1.80 -23.44 12.62
C VAL A 226 -2.32 -23.25 11.21
N PHE A 227 -2.11 -24.28 10.39
CA PHE A 227 -2.67 -24.41 9.06
C PHE A 227 -4.03 -25.09 9.15
N ILE A 228 -5.06 -24.42 8.63
CA ILE A 228 -6.42 -24.93 8.61
C ILE A 228 -6.66 -25.52 7.23
N LEU A 229 -6.80 -26.85 7.22
CA LEU A 229 -7.10 -27.63 6.04
C LEU A 229 -8.61 -27.61 5.81
N GLY A 230 -9.08 -26.86 4.82
CA GLY A 230 -10.49 -26.85 4.44
C GLY A 230 -10.98 -25.57 3.78
N ASP A 231 -12.27 -25.55 3.45
CA ASP A 231 -12.93 -24.41 2.81
C ASP A 231 -12.81 -23.12 3.62
N ILE A 232 -12.91 -21.98 2.93
CA ILE A 232 -12.89 -20.62 3.53
C ILE A 232 -13.87 -20.50 4.71
N LYS A 233 -14.98 -21.25 4.70
CA LYS A 233 -15.93 -21.32 5.82
C LYS A 233 -15.30 -21.85 7.10
N GLN A 234 -14.52 -22.92 7.03
CA GLN A 234 -13.84 -23.51 8.20
C GLN A 234 -12.74 -22.58 8.73
N TYR A 235 -12.06 -21.87 7.84
CA TYR A 235 -11.11 -20.83 8.24
C TYR A 235 -11.81 -19.69 8.99
N ARG A 236 -13.00 -19.27 8.57
CA ARG A 236 -13.82 -18.28 9.29
C ARG A 236 -14.34 -18.80 10.63
N GLU A 237 -14.74 -20.06 10.69
CA GLU A 237 -15.22 -20.73 11.92
C GLU A 237 -14.12 -20.75 12.99
N HIS A 238 -12.86 -20.93 12.59
CA HIS A 238 -11.73 -20.92 13.52
C HIS A 238 -11.62 -19.63 14.33
N PHE A 239 -11.86 -18.45 13.74
CA PHE A 239 -11.81 -17.17 14.47
C PHE A 239 -12.88 -17.08 15.57
N LYS A 240 -13.95 -17.88 15.49
CA LYS A 240 -15.01 -17.95 16.49
C LYS A 240 -14.75 -18.97 17.59
N SER A 241 -13.79 -19.88 17.39
CA SER A 241 -13.46 -20.94 18.35
C SER A 241 -12.90 -20.38 19.67
N GLU A 242 -13.22 -21.03 20.79
CA GLU A 242 -12.67 -20.68 22.10
C GLU A 242 -11.14 -20.77 22.14
N TRP A 243 -10.57 -21.72 21.40
CA TRP A 243 -9.12 -21.83 21.20
C TRP A 243 -8.50 -20.59 20.55
N HIS A 244 -9.14 -20.00 19.53
CA HIS A 244 -8.64 -18.76 18.93
C HIS A 244 -8.73 -17.59 19.90
N LYS A 245 -9.85 -17.45 20.62
CA LYS A 245 -10.04 -16.39 21.64
C LYS A 245 -9.02 -16.49 22.78
N CYS A 246 -8.70 -17.71 23.19
CA CYS A 246 -7.66 -18.03 24.17
C CYS A 246 -6.27 -17.59 23.72
N ASN A 247 -5.87 -17.93 22.49
CA ASN A 247 -4.58 -17.51 21.92
C ASN A 247 -4.51 -15.99 21.67
N VAL A 248 -5.62 -15.33 21.34
CA VAL A 248 -5.68 -13.86 21.28
C VAL A 248 -5.47 -13.22 22.65
N ARG A 249 -6.10 -13.76 23.71
CA ARG A 249 -5.88 -13.31 25.10
C ARG A 249 -4.42 -13.50 25.54
N ARG A 250 -3.79 -14.61 25.17
CA ARG A 250 -2.36 -14.90 25.45
C ARG A 250 -1.41 -13.99 24.67
N LYS A 251 -1.69 -13.72 23.39
CA LYS A 251 -0.90 -12.80 22.56
C LYS A 251 -0.87 -11.39 23.15
N THR A 252 -2.00 -10.93 23.70
CA THR A 252 -2.09 -9.63 24.40
C THR A 252 -1.19 -9.58 25.64
N ARG A 253 -0.94 -10.74 26.27
CA ARG A 253 -0.03 -10.91 27.41
C ARG A 253 1.40 -11.30 27.01
N GLN A 254 1.73 -11.25 25.71
CA GLN A 254 3.03 -11.65 25.15
C GLN A 254 3.44 -13.10 25.46
N LEU A 255 2.46 -13.98 25.66
CA LEU A 255 2.70 -15.41 25.91
C LEU A 255 2.63 -16.21 24.60
N PRO A 256 3.37 -17.33 24.49
CA PRO A 256 3.32 -18.19 23.31
C PRO A 256 1.92 -18.81 23.13
N PRO A 257 1.52 -19.09 21.87
CA PRO A 257 0.25 -19.71 21.55
C PRO A 257 0.20 -21.14 22.10
N LEU A 258 -0.95 -21.52 22.63
CA LEU A 258 -1.21 -22.87 23.13
C LEU A 258 -1.89 -23.72 22.05
N THR A 259 -1.73 -25.04 22.19
CA THR A 259 -2.51 -26.03 21.44
C THR A 259 -3.97 -26.06 21.91
N ALA A 260 -4.85 -26.68 21.13
CA ALA A 260 -6.28 -26.76 21.45
C ALA A 260 -6.54 -27.48 22.79
N GLU A 261 -5.74 -28.50 23.11
CA GLU A 261 -5.86 -29.30 24.33
C GLU A 261 -5.40 -28.52 25.57
N GLU A 262 -4.29 -27.78 25.46
CA GLU A 262 -3.75 -26.97 26.55
C GLU A 262 -4.66 -25.78 26.90
N CYS A 263 -5.31 -25.18 25.89
CA CYS A 263 -6.25 -24.10 26.12
C CYS A 263 -7.52 -24.56 26.88
N ALA A 264 -8.04 -25.75 26.56
CA ALA A 264 -9.20 -26.30 27.27
C ALA A 264 -8.91 -26.58 28.76
N LEU A 265 -7.64 -26.81 29.12
CA LEU A 265 -7.21 -27.00 30.50
C LEU A 265 -7.08 -25.67 31.27
N GLU A 266 -6.69 -24.57 30.62
CA GLU A 266 -6.59 -23.25 31.27
C GLU A 266 -7.96 -22.70 31.70
N ASP A 267 -9.04 -22.99 30.97
CA ASP A 267 -10.39 -22.56 31.34
C ASP A 267 -11.00 -23.35 32.54
N THR A 268 -10.37 -24.45 32.98
CA THR A 268 -10.83 -25.25 34.14
C THR A 268 -10.20 -24.86 35.47
N VAL A 269 -9.29 -23.87 35.49
CA VAL A 269 -8.53 -23.46 36.69
C VAL A 269 -8.97 -22.07 37.21
N PHE A 270 -10.19 -21.64 36.89
CA PHE A 270 -10.83 -20.47 37.51
C PHE A 270 -12.17 -20.82 38.14
#